data_AF-A0A936T3G2-F1
#
_entry.id   AF-A0A936T3G2-F1
#
_cell.length_a   1.000
_cell.length_b   1.000
_cell.length_c   1.000
_cell.angle_alpha   90.00
_cell.angle_beta   90.00
_cell.angle_gamma   90.00
#
_symmetry.space_group_name_H-M   'P 1'
#
loop_
_entity.id
_entity.type
_entity.pdbx_description
1 polymer ?
#
loop_
_entity_poly.entity_id
_entity_poly.type
_entity_poly.pdbx_seq_one_letter_code
_entity_poly.pdbx_strand_id
1 'polypeptide(L)'
;MSFLRTCLVTLALASASLFGCKSTDSFETGNSVDVDDAPDGLLQGTRLSTNSTYYIARHDTRRCAAPMCGGIFVSAVNQTTTRCPGGTWEEECYISSIDFSSFAGSTKVVPTVRDAIGYDSSTTRVVLLGTLHPTLLGFGTMRVQMAWVALDQKPITGSFFKARENGIVCVAAPCPSYDEELLNRGTITMFHGIDFRDVEPHADDSTFTGPALRSNYGLIVSGENYQVEDAGPAGDATYLLPSQVFLPMDAPGRLVLGRIDNAVGVLPLAQ
;
A
#
# COMPACT_ATOMS: atom_id res chain seq x y z
N MET A 1 11.50 -48.13 -29.39
CA MET A 1 10.20 -48.66 -28.96
C MET A 1 9.20 -47.52 -28.95
N SER A 2 8.45 -47.42 -30.04
CA SER A 2 7.33 -46.49 -30.23
C SER A 2 6.18 -46.88 -29.29
N PHE A 3 5.36 -45.93 -28.83
CA PHE A 3 3.92 -45.93 -29.10
C PHE A 3 3.28 -44.60 -28.68
N LEU A 4 2.96 -43.83 -29.71
CA LEU A 4 1.93 -42.79 -29.79
C LEU A 4 0.58 -43.36 -29.32
N ARG A 5 -0.21 -42.62 -28.52
CA ARG A 5 -1.67 -42.77 -28.46
C ARG A 5 -2.40 -41.45 -28.32
N THR A 6 -2.77 -40.95 -29.49
CA THR A 6 -3.87 -40.04 -29.80
C THR A 6 -5.19 -40.61 -29.29
N CYS A 7 -6.02 -39.79 -28.64
CA CYS A 7 -7.46 -40.03 -28.53
C CYS A 7 -8.20 -38.75 -28.92
N LEU A 8 -8.98 -38.88 -29.99
CA LEU A 8 -9.73 -37.84 -30.65
C LEU A 8 -11.09 -38.49 -30.94
N VAL A 9 -12.16 -38.08 -30.23
CA VAL A 9 -13.54 -38.35 -30.65
C VAL A 9 -14.45 -37.20 -30.22
N THR A 10 -15.04 -36.61 -31.25
CA THR A 10 -16.13 -35.64 -31.38
C THR A 10 -17.50 -36.14 -30.88
N LEU A 11 -18.40 -35.25 -30.42
CA LEU A 11 -19.69 -34.98 -31.09
C LEU A 11 -20.49 -33.86 -30.41
N ALA A 12 -21.26 -33.16 -31.25
CA ALA A 12 -22.03 -31.94 -31.01
C ALA A 12 -23.45 -32.17 -30.46
N LEU A 13 -24.06 -31.13 -29.87
CA LEU A 13 -25.50 -30.87 -29.95
C LEU A 13 -25.82 -29.38 -29.76
N ALA A 14 -26.64 -28.86 -30.68
CA ALA A 14 -27.16 -27.51 -30.73
C ALA A 14 -28.53 -27.43 -30.03
N SER A 15 -28.88 -26.28 -29.45
CA SER A 15 -30.27 -25.89 -29.19
C SER A 15 -30.38 -24.36 -29.09
N ALA A 16 -31.08 -23.76 -30.06
CA ALA A 16 -31.53 -22.38 -30.02
C ALA A 16 -32.87 -22.29 -29.26
N SER A 17 -33.07 -21.23 -28.48
CA SER A 17 -34.39 -20.83 -27.99
C SER A 17 -34.44 -19.31 -27.87
N LEU A 18 -35.10 -18.69 -28.84
CA LEU A 18 -35.58 -17.32 -28.81
C LEU A 18 -36.82 -17.26 -27.93
N PHE A 19 -36.84 -16.39 -26.91
CA PHE A 19 -38.07 -15.84 -26.35
C PHE A 19 -37.81 -14.37 -25.99
N GLY A 20 -38.52 -13.48 -26.68
CA GLY A 20 -38.59 -12.07 -26.32
C GLY A 20 -39.74 -11.81 -25.35
N CYS A 21 -39.63 -10.72 -24.61
CA CYS A 21 -40.79 -9.91 -24.24
C CYS A 21 -40.33 -8.45 -24.02
N LYS A 22 -40.95 -7.54 -24.78
CA LYS A 22 -40.92 -6.09 -24.56
C LYS A 22 -41.87 -5.77 -23.41
N SER A 23 -41.50 -4.83 -22.55
CA SER A 23 -42.46 -3.95 -21.85
C SER A 23 -41.76 -2.63 -21.51
N THR A 24 -42.22 -1.58 -22.19
CA THR A 24 -42.08 -0.16 -21.82
C THR A 24 -42.90 0.13 -20.58
N ASP A 25 -42.38 0.92 -19.65
CA ASP A 25 -43.16 1.98 -19.01
C ASP A 25 -42.27 3.10 -18.47
N SER A 26 -42.67 4.31 -18.84
CA SER A 26 -42.19 5.61 -18.40
C SER A 26 -42.93 6.01 -17.12
N PHE A 27 -42.20 6.47 -16.10
CA PHE A 27 -42.80 7.23 -15.00
C PHE A 27 -41.81 8.30 -14.52
N GLU A 28 -42.07 9.53 -14.95
CA GLU A 28 -41.58 10.72 -14.27
C GLU A 28 -42.40 10.92 -12.99
N THR A 29 -41.74 11.15 -11.85
CA THR A 29 -42.28 12.04 -10.83
C THR A 29 -41.12 12.69 -10.12
N GLY A 30 -41.05 14.01 -10.24
CA GLY A 30 -40.15 14.84 -9.46
C GLY A 30 -40.51 14.81 -7.98
N ASN A 31 -39.49 14.88 -7.14
CA ASN A 31 -39.64 15.39 -5.80
C ASN A 31 -38.47 16.33 -5.51
N SER A 32 -38.82 17.59 -5.31
CA SER A 32 -37.95 18.68 -4.87
C SER A 32 -37.35 18.37 -3.51
N VAL A 33 -36.05 18.56 -3.37
CA VAL A 33 -35.41 18.81 -2.07
C VAL A 33 -34.47 20.00 -2.26
N ASP A 34 -34.99 21.17 -1.91
CA ASP A 34 -34.16 22.29 -1.47
C ASP A 34 -33.75 22.01 -0.02
N VAL A 35 -32.45 21.84 0.22
CA VAL A 35 -31.80 22.17 1.49
C VAL A 35 -30.44 22.78 1.15
N ASP A 36 -30.40 24.10 1.24
CA ASP A 36 -29.20 24.92 1.14
C ASP A 36 -28.21 24.64 2.30
N ASP A 37 -26.93 24.74 1.94
CA ASP A 37 -25.78 25.24 2.72
C ASP A 37 -25.50 24.74 4.14
N ALA A 38 -24.48 23.88 4.22
CA ALA A 38 -23.43 23.99 5.23
C ALA A 38 -22.06 23.60 4.63
N PRO A 39 -21.12 24.57 4.43
CA PRO A 39 -19.75 24.24 4.09
C PRO A 39 -18.96 23.92 5.37
N ASP A 40 -19.13 22.70 5.90
CA ASP A 40 -18.23 22.17 6.93
C ASP A 40 -16.93 21.72 6.27
N GLY A 41 -15.99 22.65 6.24
CA GLY A 41 -14.61 22.41 5.83
C GLY A 41 -13.84 21.57 6.85
N LEU A 42 -12.88 20.82 6.30
CA LEU A 42 -11.69 20.24 6.96
C LEU A 42 -12.02 19.09 7.92
N LEU A 43 -12.04 17.82 7.47
CA LEU A 43 -10.87 17.09 6.98
C LEU A 43 -11.30 16.05 5.93
N GLN A 44 -11.13 16.38 4.65
CA GLN A 44 -11.21 15.38 3.59
C GLN A 44 -9.96 14.51 3.69
N GLY A 45 -10.11 13.33 4.30
CA GLY A 45 -9.20 12.23 4.03
C GLY A 45 -9.10 12.09 2.51
N THR A 46 -7.89 12.27 1.98
CA THR A 46 -7.56 12.11 0.57
C THR A 46 -8.24 10.84 0.08
N ARG A 47 -9.23 10.96 -0.83
CA ARG A 47 -9.90 9.79 -1.39
C ARG A 47 -8.87 9.00 -2.19
N LEU A 48 -8.31 7.97 -1.56
CA LEU A 48 -7.41 7.04 -2.23
C LEU A 48 -8.19 6.39 -3.37
N SER A 49 -7.62 6.38 -4.56
CA SER A 49 -8.26 5.73 -5.70
C SER A 49 -8.34 4.24 -5.42
N THR A 50 -9.51 3.65 -5.65
CA THR A 50 -9.74 2.20 -5.49
C THR A 50 -8.92 1.33 -6.43
N ASN A 51 -8.28 1.94 -7.44
CA ASN A 51 -7.44 1.26 -8.43
C ASN A 51 -5.94 1.47 -8.17
N SER A 52 -5.57 1.90 -6.96
CA SER A 52 -4.16 2.12 -6.59
C SER A 52 -3.48 0.81 -6.22
N THR A 53 -2.18 0.75 -6.43
CA THR A 53 -1.34 -0.41 -6.11
C THR A 53 -0.16 0.05 -5.27
N TYR A 54 0.32 -0.82 -4.38
CA TYR A 54 1.53 -0.57 -3.60
C TYR A 54 2.76 -1.01 -4.39
N TYR A 55 3.74 -0.13 -4.48
CA TYR A 55 4.99 -0.35 -5.20
C TYR A 55 6.19 -0.07 -4.31
N ILE A 56 7.28 -0.80 -4.54
CA ILE A 56 8.62 -0.32 -4.21
C ILE A 56 9.24 0.32 -5.44
N ALA A 57 10.25 1.16 -5.24
CA ALA A 57 10.90 1.91 -6.31
C ALA A 57 12.42 1.89 -6.18
N ARG A 58 13.13 1.90 -7.30
CA ARG A 58 14.59 2.09 -7.37
C ARG A 58 14.99 2.97 -8.54
N HIS A 59 16.12 3.65 -8.43
CA HIS A 59 16.66 4.47 -9.51
C HIS A 59 17.12 3.63 -10.71
N ASP A 60 16.90 4.17 -11.91
CA ASP A 60 17.52 3.65 -13.13
C ASP A 60 18.95 4.18 -13.26
N THR A 61 19.93 3.28 -13.12
CA THR A 61 21.37 3.59 -13.19
C THR A 61 21.97 3.42 -14.58
N ARG A 62 21.15 3.07 -15.59
CA ARG A 62 21.61 2.95 -16.97
C ARG A 62 22.11 4.30 -17.49
N ARG A 63 23.14 4.26 -18.34
CA ARG A 63 23.78 5.46 -18.92
C ARG A 63 23.30 5.66 -20.37
N CYS A 64 22.22 6.41 -20.56
CA CYS A 64 21.76 6.83 -21.88
C CYS A 64 21.04 8.19 -21.84
N ALA A 65 20.62 8.71 -22.99
CA ALA A 65 19.92 9.99 -23.07
C ALA A 65 18.54 9.92 -22.39
N ALA A 66 18.27 10.86 -21.49
CA ALA A 66 16.93 11.04 -20.93
C ALA A 66 15.91 11.30 -22.06
N PRO A 67 14.66 10.80 -21.95
CA PRO A 67 14.06 10.09 -20.82
C PRO A 67 14.12 8.55 -20.95
N MET A 68 15.01 7.98 -21.77
CA MET A 68 15.16 6.52 -21.90
C MET A 68 15.91 5.90 -20.70
N CYS A 69 16.74 6.72 -20.03
CA CYS A 69 17.45 6.36 -18.81
C CYS A 69 17.34 7.46 -17.76
N GLY A 70 17.72 7.13 -16.52
CA GLY A 70 17.76 8.07 -15.39
C GLY A 70 16.39 8.30 -14.73
N GLY A 71 15.38 7.56 -15.14
CA GLY A 71 14.08 7.48 -14.46
C GLY A 71 14.12 6.54 -13.26
N ILE A 72 13.01 5.84 -13.05
CA ILE A 72 12.78 4.96 -11.91
C ILE A 72 12.16 3.65 -12.38
N PHE A 73 12.57 2.54 -11.76
CA PHE A 73 11.88 1.27 -11.88
C PHE A 73 10.97 1.07 -10.68
N VAL A 74 9.73 0.64 -10.92
CA VAL A 74 8.75 0.32 -9.88
C VAL A 74 8.30 -1.12 -9.99
N SER A 75 8.11 -1.77 -8.84
CA SER A 75 7.65 -3.15 -8.74
C SER A 75 6.50 -3.24 -7.76
N ALA A 76 5.40 -3.88 -8.15
CA ALA A 76 4.27 -4.11 -7.26
C ALA A 76 4.66 -5.11 -6.16
N VAL A 77 4.50 -4.71 -4.90
CA VAL A 77 4.86 -5.58 -3.77
C VAL A 77 3.97 -6.83 -3.70
N ASN A 78 4.54 -7.93 -3.21
CA ASN A 78 3.90 -9.25 -3.11
C ASN A 78 3.39 -9.82 -4.46
N GLN A 79 3.91 -9.33 -5.58
CA GLN A 79 3.60 -9.82 -6.93
C GLN A 79 4.90 -10.16 -7.65
N THR A 80 4.86 -11.18 -8.50
CA THR A 80 6.00 -11.56 -9.36
C THR A 80 6.14 -10.66 -10.58
N THR A 81 5.04 -9.99 -10.96
CA THR A 81 4.98 -9.10 -12.14
C THR A 81 4.16 -7.86 -11.82
N THR A 82 4.47 -6.79 -12.53
CA THR A 82 3.89 -5.46 -12.43
C THR A 82 3.28 -5.10 -13.78
N ARG A 83 2.05 -4.57 -13.78
CA ARG A 83 1.41 -4.08 -15.00
C ARG A 83 1.96 -2.69 -15.35
N CYS A 84 2.71 -2.60 -16.43
CA CYS A 84 3.37 -1.37 -16.85
C CYS A 84 2.39 -0.40 -17.53
N PRO A 85 2.75 0.90 -17.64
CA PRO A 85 1.91 1.92 -18.28
C PRO A 85 1.42 1.57 -19.69
N GLY A 86 2.23 0.81 -20.45
CA GLY A 86 1.88 0.31 -21.79
C GLY A 86 0.96 -0.92 -21.81
N GLY A 87 0.58 -1.45 -20.64
CA GLY A 87 -0.28 -2.62 -20.49
C GLY A 87 0.44 -3.97 -20.46
N THR A 88 1.76 -4.01 -20.68
CA THR A 88 2.59 -5.21 -20.55
C THR A 88 2.78 -5.60 -19.08
N TRP A 89 3.11 -6.86 -18.85
CA TRP A 89 3.45 -7.39 -17.53
C TRP A 89 4.92 -7.74 -17.49
N GLU A 90 5.66 -7.10 -16.60
CA GLU A 90 7.13 -7.25 -16.44
C GLU A 90 7.45 -7.40 -14.94
N GLU A 91 8.65 -7.84 -14.57
CA GLU A 91 9.04 -7.88 -13.14
C GLU A 91 9.03 -6.48 -12.50
N GLU A 92 9.48 -5.48 -13.26
CA GLU A 92 9.50 -4.07 -12.89
C GLU A 92 9.19 -3.20 -14.11
N CYS A 93 8.61 -2.03 -13.86
CA CYS A 93 8.22 -1.10 -14.91
C CYS A 93 9.08 0.16 -14.85
N TYR A 94 9.68 0.51 -15.99
CA TYR A 94 10.34 1.81 -16.13
C TYR A 94 9.30 2.93 -16.18
N ILE A 95 9.54 3.99 -15.42
CA ILE A 95 8.82 5.26 -15.47
C ILE A 95 9.80 6.41 -15.62
N SER A 96 9.42 7.41 -16.41
CA SER A 96 10.24 8.61 -16.64
C SER A 96 10.24 9.58 -15.46
N SER A 97 9.14 9.61 -14.68
CA SER A 97 8.99 10.53 -13.56
C SER A 97 7.90 10.10 -12.58
N ILE A 98 7.97 10.66 -11.37
CA ILE A 98 6.97 10.52 -10.31
C ILE A 98 6.31 11.88 -10.07
N ASP A 99 4.99 11.90 -10.15
CA ASP A 99 4.11 13.01 -9.80
C ASP A 99 3.77 12.94 -8.31
N PHE A 100 4.33 13.88 -7.55
CA PHE A 100 4.12 14.07 -6.11
C PHE A 100 3.11 15.18 -5.79
N SER A 101 2.19 15.50 -6.71
CA SER A 101 1.18 16.56 -6.51
C SER A 101 0.32 16.35 -5.26
N SER A 102 0.10 15.10 -4.82
CA SER A 102 -0.56 14.80 -3.53
C SER A 102 0.17 15.34 -2.30
N PHE A 103 1.45 15.70 -2.44
CA PHE A 103 2.28 16.30 -1.39
C PHE A 103 2.67 17.76 -1.67
N ALA A 104 2.00 18.45 -2.61
CA ALA A 104 2.39 19.81 -3.04
C ALA A 104 2.48 20.84 -1.89
N GLY A 105 1.75 20.62 -0.79
CA GLY A 105 1.81 21.47 0.41
C GLY A 105 2.99 21.18 1.36
N SER A 106 3.78 20.14 1.11
CA SER A 106 4.89 19.73 1.98
C SER A 106 6.25 20.04 1.37
N THR A 107 7.05 20.84 2.07
CA THR A 107 8.45 21.11 1.69
C THR A 107 9.40 19.98 2.09
N LYS A 108 8.99 19.08 2.98
CA LYS A 108 9.84 18.01 3.52
C LYS A 108 9.51 16.63 2.96
N VAL A 109 8.24 16.30 2.71
CA VAL A 109 7.88 14.94 2.26
C VAL A 109 8.55 14.58 0.95
N VAL A 110 8.48 15.46 -0.06
CA VAL A 110 8.97 15.12 -1.41
C VAL A 110 10.48 14.82 -1.42
N PRO A 111 11.36 15.66 -0.82
CA PRO A 111 12.77 15.31 -0.66
C PRO A 111 12.97 14.01 0.11
N THR A 112 12.33 13.83 1.27
CA THR A 112 12.49 12.61 2.09
C THR A 112 12.11 11.34 1.33
N VAL A 113 11.00 11.37 0.59
CA VAL A 113 10.54 10.22 -0.21
C VAL A 113 11.48 9.96 -1.38
N ARG A 114 12.00 11.00 -2.05
CA ARG A 114 13.00 10.86 -3.11
C ARG A 114 14.30 10.27 -2.59
N ASP A 115 14.80 10.74 -1.45
CA ASP A 115 16.03 10.25 -0.82
C ASP A 115 15.89 8.83 -0.25
N ALA A 116 14.65 8.36 -0.08
CA ALA A 116 14.34 6.99 0.32
C ALA A 116 14.28 6.00 -0.86
N ILE A 117 14.24 6.48 -2.11
CA ILE A 117 14.32 5.62 -3.30
C ILE A 117 15.77 5.14 -3.44
N GLY A 118 15.98 3.84 -3.23
CA GLY A 118 17.30 3.22 -3.35
C GLY A 118 17.78 3.06 -4.80
N TYR A 119 19.02 2.60 -4.97
CA TYR A 119 19.53 2.13 -6.27
C TYR A 119 19.20 0.64 -6.52
N ASP A 120 18.92 -0.10 -5.44
CA ASP A 120 18.54 -1.50 -5.44
C ASP A 120 17.16 -1.63 -4.78
N SER A 121 16.30 -2.51 -5.32
CA SER A 121 14.97 -2.76 -4.78
C SER A 121 15.01 -3.44 -3.41
N SER A 122 16.04 -4.24 -3.13
CA SER A 122 16.22 -4.95 -1.86
C SER A 122 16.64 -4.03 -0.71
N THR A 123 17.18 -2.84 -0.99
CA THR A 123 17.59 -1.85 0.02
C THR A 123 16.84 -0.54 -0.09
N THR A 124 15.78 -0.49 -0.92
CA THR A 124 14.96 0.71 -1.02
C THR A 124 14.22 0.93 0.30
N ARG A 125 13.95 2.18 0.65
CA ARG A 125 13.34 2.55 1.93
C ARG A 125 11.97 3.15 1.74
N VAL A 126 11.32 2.86 0.62
CA VAL A 126 10.05 3.50 0.26
C VAL A 126 9.04 2.48 -0.23
N VAL A 127 7.81 2.65 0.24
CA VAL A 127 6.62 2.04 -0.35
C VAL A 127 5.70 3.15 -0.83
N LEU A 128 5.27 3.07 -2.07
CA LEU A 128 4.45 4.07 -2.74
C LEU A 128 3.09 3.48 -3.08
N LEU A 129 2.02 4.13 -2.65
CA LEU A 129 0.67 3.85 -3.14
C LEU A 129 0.35 4.83 -4.26
N GLY A 130 0.02 4.31 -5.44
CA GLY A 130 -0.29 5.17 -6.57
C GLY A 130 -0.80 4.43 -7.80
N THR A 131 -0.87 5.17 -8.89
CA THR A 131 -1.31 4.67 -10.20
C THR A 131 -0.32 5.02 -11.29
N LEU A 132 -0.09 4.05 -12.19
CA LEU A 132 0.78 4.20 -13.35
C LEU A 132 -0.04 4.69 -14.54
N HIS A 133 0.46 5.73 -15.21
CA HIS A 133 -0.19 6.34 -16.37
C HIS A 133 0.74 6.32 -17.58
N PRO A 134 0.23 5.99 -18.78
CA PRO A 134 1.01 6.12 -20.00
C PRO A 134 1.24 7.61 -20.33
N THR A 135 2.41 7.89 -20.92
CA THR A 135 2.72 9.19 -21.52
C THR A 135 2.70 9.07 -23.03
N LEU A 136 2.60 10.20 -23.75
CA LEU A 136 2.67 10.24 -25.22
C LEU A 136 3.93 9.58 -25.79
N LEU A 137 5.05 9.63 -25.06
CA LEU A 137 6.32 9.01 -25.44
C LEU A 137 6.50 7.57 -24.94
N GLY A 138 5.47 6.96 -24.34
CA GLY A 138 5.49 5.56 -23.88
C GLY A 138 6.22 5.28 -22.56
N PHE A 139 7.01 6.21 -22.02
CA PHE A 139 7.80 6.00 -20.81
C PHE A 139 6.99 5.98 -19.51
N GLY A 140 5.79 6.54 -19.51
CA GLY A 140 4.88 6.53 -18.36
C GLY A 140 5.31 7.39 -17.17
N THR A 141 4.34 7.66 -16.29
CA THR A 141 4.51 8.40 -15.03
C THR A 141 3.73 7.73 -13.91
N MET A 142 4.26 7.76 -12.69
CA MET A 142 3.52 7.34 -11.51
C MET A 142 2.92 8.56 -10.80
N ARG A 143 1.62 8.55 -10.55
CA ARG A 143 0.99 9.49 -9.62
C ARG A 143 0.94 8.87 -8.24
N VAL A 144 1.72 9.42 -7.31
CA VAL A 144 1.76 8.95 -5.93
C VAL A 144 0.63 9.61 -5.15
N GLN A 145 -0.14 8.80 -4.43
CA GLN A 145 -1.20 9.25 -3.54
C GLN A 145 -0.74 9.25 -2.08
N MET A 146 0.02 8.23 -1.68
CA MET A 146 0.62 8.09 -0.35
C MET A 146 2.00 7.45 -0.46
N ALA A 147 2.85 7.71 0.53
CA ALA A 147 4.17 7.13 0.62
C ALA A 147 4.44 6.72 2.07
N TRP A 148 5.20 5.65 2.25
CA TRP A 148 5.74 5.23 3.54
C TRP A 148 7.25 5.13 3.42
N VAL A 149 7.97 5.56 4.46
CA VAL A 149 9.44 5.56 4.48
C VAL A 149 9.94 4.69 5.63
N ALA A 150 10.92 3.84 5.35
CA ALA A 150 11.51 2.93 6.31
C ALA A 150 12.26 3.65 7.43
N LEU A 151 12.20 3.09 8.63
CA LEU A 151 12.93 3.55 9.81
C LEU A 151 14.44 3.27 9.73
N ASP A 152 14.82 2.11 9.21
CA ASP A 152 16.22 1.71 9.03
C ASP A 152 16.66 1.66 7.56
N GLN A 153 17.89 1.24 7.35
CA GLN A 153 18.49 0.98 6.04
C GLN A 153 18.80 -0.51 5.84
N LYS A 154 18.18 -1.40 6.61
CA LYS A 154 18.45 -2.85 6.51
C LYS A 154 17.89 -3.39 5.18
N PRO A 155 18.32 -4.56 4.69
CA PRO A 155 17.67 -5.17 3.53
C PRO A 155 16.21 -5.54 3.82
N ILE A 156 15.35 -5.39 2.82
CA ILE A 156 13.94 -5.83 2.85
C ILE A 156 13.92 -7.34 2.65
N THR A 157 13.25 -8.05 3.55
CA THR A 157 12.97 -9.49 3.43
C THR A 157 11.53 -9.80 3.80
N GLY A 158 11.01 -10.93 3.31
CA GLY A 158 9.65 -11.37 3.60
C GLY A 158 8.59 -10.67 2.74
N SER A 159 7.34 -10.75 3.19
CA SER A 159 6.19 -10.16 2.51
C SER A 159 5.85 -8.79 3.09
N PHE A 160 5.18 -7.96 2.30
CA PHE A 160 4.71 -6.65 2.76
C PHE A 160 3.29 -6.73 3.31
N PHE A 161 3.11 -6.28 4.55
CA PHE A 161 1.84 -6.20 5.24
C PHE A 161 1.54 -4.75 5.61
N LYS A 162 0.26 -4.37 5.58
CA LYS A 162 -0.22 -3.15 6.24
C LYS A 162 -0.87 -3.54 7.55
N ALA A 163 -0.30 -3.10 8.66
CA ALA A 163 -0.78 -3.36 10.01
C ALA A 163 -1.53 -2.15 10.58
N ARG A 164 -2.66 -2.41 11.25
CA ARG A 164 -3.48 -1.40 11.91
C ARG A 164 -4.08 -1.94 13.20
N GLU A 165 -4.30 -1.08 14.18
CA GLU A 165 -5.07 -1.43 15.37
C GLU A 165 -6.57 -1.52 15.01
N ASN A 166 -7.24 -2.58 15.47
CA ASN A 166 -8.65 -2.85 15.14
C ASN A 166 -9.64 -2.48 16.26
N GLY A 167 -9.13 -1.99 17.40
CA GLY A 167 -9.93 -1.50 18.52
C GLY A 167 -10.50 -2.58 19.44
N ILE A 168 -10.08 -3.84 19.29
CA ILE A 168 -10.47 -4.93 20.21
C ILE A 168 -9.89 -4.67 21.60
N VAL A 169 -10.78 -4.59 22.60
CA VAL A 169 -10.42 -4.50 24.02
C VAL A 169 -10.14 -5.89 24.57
N CYS A 170 -8.97 -6.05 25.19
CA CYS A 170 -8.50 -7.35 25.66
C CYS A 170 -9.16 -7.78 26.97
N VAL A 171 -9.75 -8.98 27.00
CA VAL A 171 -10.30 -9.61 28.22
C VAL A 171 -9.33 -10.63 28.80
N ALA A 172 -8.70 -11.44 27.95
CA ALA A 172 -7.67 -12.41 28.30
C ALA A 172 -6.65 -12.49 27.16
N ALA A 173 -5.35 -12.42 27.50
CA ALA A 173 -4.27 -12.48 26.51
C ALA A 173 -4.03 -13.92 26.01
N PRO A 174 -3.52 -14.11 24.78
CA PRO A 174 -3.21 -13.08 23.77
C PRO A 174 -4.48 -12.51 23.10
N CYS A 175 -4.45 -11.23 22.72
CA CYS A 175 -5.58 -10.56 22.08
C CYS A 175 -5.26 -10.18 20.63
N PRO A 176 -6.13 -10.50 19.67
CA PRO A 176 -5.92 -10.18 18.26
C PRO A 176 -6.25 -8.71 17.98
N SER A 177 -5.53 -7.78 18.63
CA SER A 177 -5.80 -6.34 18.64
C SER A 177 -5.40 -5.60 17.36
N TYR A 178 -4.88 -6.32 16.36
CA TYR A 178 -4.43 -5.76 15.11
C TYR A 178 -4.99 -6.51 13.91
N ASP A 179 -5.23 -5.76 12.84
CA ASP A 179 -5.50 -6.29 11.50
C ASP A 179 -4.23 -6.12 10.65
N GLU A 180 -3.88 -7.16 9.89
CA GLU A 180 -2.88 -7.12 8.84
C GLU A 180 -3.53 -7.34 7.47
N GLU A 181 -3.12 -6.55 6.48
CA GLU A 181 -3.49 -6.76 5.09
C GLU A 181 -2.24 -7.12 4.30
N LEU A 182 -2.24 -8.29 3.64
CA LEU A 182 -1.19 -8.63 2.70
C LEU A 182 -1.33 -7.72 1.46
N LEU A 183 -0.36 -6.81 1.28
CA LEU A 183 -0.47 -5.75 0.28
C LEU A 183 -0.68 -6.31 -1.12
N ASN A 184 -1.57 -5.66 -1.87
CA ASN A 184 -2.00 -6.05 -3.22
C ASN A 184 -2.68 -7.43 -3.34
N ARG A 185 -3.06 -8.08 -2.23
CA ARG A 185 -3.81 -9.35 -2.23
C ARG A 185 -5.24 -9.20 -1.70
N GLY A 186 -5.51 -8.18 -0.89
CA GLY A 186 -6.85 -7.87 -0.37
C GLY A 186 -7.33 -8.80 0.75
N THR A 187 -6.48 -9.72 1.23
CA THR A 187 -6.77 -10.57 2.39
C THR A 187 -6.41 -9.81 3.66
N ILE A 188 -7.36 -9.76 4.59
CA ILE A 188 -7.18 -9.18 5.92
C ILE A 188 -7.28 -10.31 6.95
N THR A 189 -6.30 -10.39 7.83
CA THR A 189 -6.23 -11.33 8.95
C THR A 189 -5.98 -10.57 10.25
N MET A 190 -6.39 -11.15 11.38
CA MET A 190 -6.09 -10.57 12.69
C MET A 190 -4.83 -11.21 13.27
N PHE A 191 -4.07 -10.44 14.04
CA PHE A 191 -2.87 -10.92 14.72
C PHE A 191 -2.69 -10.21 16.08
N HIS A 192 -1.77 -10.72 16.90
CA HIS A 192 -1.72 -10.41 18.34
C HIS A 192 -0.67 -9.37 18.71
N GLY A 193 0.36 -9.18 17.89
CA GLY A 193 1.38 -8.18 18.13
C GLY A 193 2.46 -8.13 17.07
N ILE A 194 3.25 -7.05 17.10
CA ILE A 194 4.44 -6.87 16.25
C ILE A 194 5.67 -6.98 17.16
N ASP A 195 6.63 -7.81 16.76
CA ASP A 195 7.85 -8.02 17.51
C ASP A 195 9.01 -7.24 16.89
N PHE A 196 9.35 -6.06 17.44
CA PHE A 196 10.34 -5.17 16.84
C PHE A 196 11.81 -5.55 17.13
N ARG A 197 12.09 -6.76 17.62
CA ARG A 197 13.46 -7.17 18.04
C ARG A 197 14.55 -6.98 16.98
N ASP A 198 14.19 -7.06 15.69
CA ASP A 198 15.15 -7.00 14.57
C ASP A 198 15.22 -5.62 13.87
N VAL A 199 14.42 -4.64 14.32
CA VAL A 199 14.33 -3.30 13.69
C VAL A 199 15.05 -2.25 14.52
N GLU A 200 15.78 -1.36 13.84
CA GLU A 200 16.55 -0.27 14.49
C GLU A 200 16.12 1.12 14.00
N PRO A 201 16.14 2.18 14.84
CA PRO A 201 16.15 2.10 16.30
C PRO A 201 14.99 1.22 16.78
N HIS A 202 15.13 0.57 17.94
CA HIS A 202 14.08 -0.33 18.44
C HIS A 202 12.75 0.41 18.35
N ALA A 203 11.90 -0.07 17.43
CA ALA A 203 10.68 0.61 17.06
C ALA A 203 9.56 0.38 18.09
N ASP A 204 9.93 -0.21 19.24
CA ASP A 204 9.19 -0.18 20.50
C ASP A 204 9.13 1.22 21.11
N ASP A 205 9.95 2.16 20.62
CA ASP A 205 9.80 3.58 20.87
C ASP A 205 8.47 4.06 20.24
N SER A 206 7.43 3.96 21.07
CA SER A 206 6.02 4.26 20.83
C SER A 206 5.73 5.62 20.22
N THR A 207 6.74 6.49 20.11
CA THR A 207 6.65 7.82 19.54
C THR A 207 6.14 7.80 18.10
N PHE A 208 6.51 6.82 17.27
CA PHE A 208 6.17 6.84 15.84
C PHE A 208 5.29 5.67 15.37
N THR A 209 5.58 4.44 15.82
CA THR A 209 4.89 3.23 15.37
C THR A 209 3.46 3.14 15.90
N GLY A 210 3.27 3.41 17.20
CA GLY A 210 1.94 3.39 17.83
C GLY A 210 0.93 4.33 17.16
N PRO A 211 1.27 5.62 16.95
CA PRO A 211 0.36 6.52 16.24
C PRO A 211 0.14 6.15 14.77
N ALA A 212 1.13 5.57 14.08
CA ALA A 212 0.95 5.04 12.73
C ALA A 212 -0.04 3.85 12.69
N LEU A 213 0.05 2.92 13.65
CA LEU A 213 -0.88 1.78 13.78
C LEU A 213 -2.33 2.22 14.05
N ARG A 214 -2.51 3.29 14.82
CA ARG A 214 -3.83 3.90 15.08
C ARG A 214 -4.34 4.79 13.95
N SER A 215 -3.48 5.15 13.00
CA SER A 215 -3.87 5.98 11.87
C SER A 215 -4.73 5.20 10.85
N ASN A 216 -5.49 5.94 10.04
CA ASN A 216 -6.23 5.33 8.93
C ASN A 216 -5.31 4.76 7.84
N TYR A 217 -4.07 5.23 7.75
CA TYR A 217 -3.09 4.78 6.76
C TYR A 217 -2.36 3.51 7.20
N GLY A 218 -2.26 3.28 8.51
CA GLY A 218 -1.55 2.16 9.08
C GLY A 218 -0.04 2.24 8.93
N LEU A 219 0.61 1.27 9.55
CA LEU A 219 2.02 0.98 9.40
C LEU A 219 2.22 -0.01 8.26
N ILE A 220 3.24 0.15 7.43
CA ILE A 220 3.65 -0.91 6.50
C ILE A 220 4.86 -1.63 7.09
N VAL A 221 4.85 -2.95 7.01
CA VAL A 221 5.90 -3.83 7.52
C VAL A 221 6.31 -4.77 6.41
N SER A 222 7.61 -4.98 6.22
CA SER A 222 8.11 -6.16 5.51
C SER A 222 8.58 -7.19 6.52
N GLY A 223 8.20 -8.45 6.37
CA GLY A 223 8.58 -9.49 7.32
C GLY A 223 7.81 -10.80 7.17
N GLU A 224 7.72 -11.54 8.26
CA GLU A 224 7.02 -12.82 8.32
C GLU A 224 6.22 -13.00 9.62
N ASN A 225 5.14 -13.77 9.53
CA ASN A 225 4.35 -14.15 10.70
C ASN A 225 4.89 -15.44 11.30
N TYR A 226 4.91 -15.50 12.64
CA TYR A 226 5.21 -16.71 13.39
C TYR A 226 4.19 -16.91 14.51
N GLN A 227 4.06 -18.15 14.97
CA GLN A 227 3.15 -18.51 16.05
C GLN A 227 3.93 -18.79 17.34
N VAL A 228 3.35 -18.38 18.45
CA VAL A 228 3.78 -18.71 19.81
C VAL A 228 2.69 -19.57 20.42
N GLU A 229 3.00 -20.84 20.66
CA GLU A 229 2.11 -21.79 21.32
C GLU A 229 1.93 -21.43 22.80
N ASP A 230 0.74 -21.63 23.34
CA ASP A 230 0.42 -21.41 24.76
C ASP A 230 0.85 -20.02 25.29
N ALA A 231 0.72 -18.98 24.44
CA ALA A 231 1.13 -17.61 24.76
C ALA A 231 0.35 -16.97 25.92
N GLY A 232 -0.79 -17.55 26.30
CA GLY A 232 -1.58 -17.13 27.46
C GLY A 232 -2.86 -17.94 27.66
N PRO A 233 -3.72 -17.51 28.59
CA PRO A 233 -5.00 -18.18 28.87
C PRO A 233 -5.95 -18.31 27.67
N ALA A 234 -5.78 -17.48 26.63
CA ALA A 234 -6.54 -17.55 25.39
C ALA A 234 -5.90 -18.44 24.30
N GLY A 235 -4.79 -19.14 24.61
CA GLY A 235 -4.11 -20.07 23.71
C GLY A 235 -2.97 -19.43 22.93
N ASP A 236 -2.83 -19.85 21.68
CA ASP A 236 -1.73 -19.47 20.79
C ASP A 236 -1.82 -18.02 20.31
N ALA A 237 -0.67 -17.45 19.94
CA ALA A 237 -0.57 -16.09 19.41
C ALA A 237 0.22 -16.03 18.10
N THR A 238 -0.36 -15.42 17.08
CA THR A 238 0.35 -14.98 15.87
C THR A 238 1.00 -13.61 16.09
N TYR A 239 2.30 -13.52 15.84
CA TYR A 239 3.08 -12.28 15.85
C TYR A 239 3.71 -12.01 14.48
N LEU A 240 3.84 -10.72 14.14
CA LEU A 240 4.55 -10.27 12.95
C LEU A 240 5.99 -9.87 13.33
N LEU A 241 6.98 -10.54 12.73
CA LEU A 241 8.40 -10.23 12.86
C LEU A 241 8.85 -9.35 11.67
N PRO A 242 9.02 -8.04 11.84
CA PRO A 242 9.44 -7.12 10.80
C PRO A 242 10.94 -7.23 10.52
N SER A 243 11.32 -7.29 9.24
CA SER A 243 12.67 -6.96 8.78
C SER A 243 12.85 -5.46 8.53
N GLN A 244 11.76 -4.77 8.18
CA GLN A 244 11.69 -3.31 8.11
C GLN A 244 10.30 -2.80 8.49
N VAL A 245 10.27 -1.56 8.97
CA VAL A 245 9.06 -0.84 9.34
C VAL A 245 9.02 0.49 8.59
N PHE A 246 7.94 0.71 7.84
CA PHE A 246 7.72 1.89 7.01
C PHE A 246 6.60 2.75 7.58
N LEU A 247 6.92 3.99 7.92
CA LEU A 247 5.98 4.94 8.49
C LEU A 247 5.29 5.78 7.42
N PRO A 248 3.98 6.04 7.54
CA PRO A 248 3.26 6.86 6.59
C PRO A 248 3.77 8.31 6.61
N MET A 249 3.96 8.86 5.42
CA MET A 249 4.28 10.27 5.20
C MET A 249 2.98 11.05 5.03
N ASP A 250 2.77 12.09 5.84
CA ASP A 250 1.62 12.98 5.73
C ASP A 250 2.01 14.39 5.29
N ALA A 251 1.06 15.09 4.68
CA ALA A 251 1.20 16.38 4.02
C ALA A 251 1.77 17.55 4.87
N PRO A 252 1.81 17.54 6.22
CA PRO A 252 2.61 18.53 6.95
C PRO A 252 4.11 18.18 7.05
N GLY A 253 4.62 17.13 6.38
CA GLY A 253 6.03 16.73 6.52
C GLY A 253 6.38 16.18 7.89
N ARG A 254 5.35 15.72 8.61
CA ARG A 254 5.47 15.03 9.88
C ARG A 254 5.23 13.55 9.59
N LEU A 255 5.98 12.68 10.27
CA LEU A 255 5.48 11.33 10.55
C LEU A 255 4.07 11.50 11.11
N VAL A 256 3.13 10.61 10.75
CA VAL A 256 1.77 10.64 11.31
C VAL A 256 1.86 10.34 12.80
N LEU A 257 2.25 11.35 13.57
CA LEU A 257 2.08 11.45 15.00
C LEU A 257 0.58 11.68 15.15
N GLY A 258 -0.12 10.59 15.41
CA GLY A 258 -1.53 10.55 15.72
C GLY A 258 -1.92 11.78 16.54
N ARG A 259 -3.01 12.39 16.10
CA ARG A 259 -3.63 13.57 16.67
C ARG A 259 -3.77 13.42 18.20
N ILE A 260 -2.81 13.96 18.93
CA ILE A 260 -3.05 14.35 20.33
C ILE A 260 -3.61 15.76 20.21
N ASP A 261 -4.93 15.85 20.13
CA ASP A 261 -5.62 17.11 20.42
C ASP A 261 -5.40 17.37 21.92
N ASN A 262 -4.24 17.92 22.26
CA ASN A 262 -4.04 18.67 23.49
C ASN A 262 -2.78 19.53 23.36
N ALA A 263 -2.97 20.81 23.63
CA ALA A 263 -1.93 21.80 23.75
C ALA A 263 -0.75 21.29 24.61
N VAL A 264 0.47 21.55 24.14
CA VAL A 264 1.67 21.97 24.90
C VAL A 264 2.93 21.50 24.14
N GLY A 265 3.82 22.45 23.84
CA GLY A 265 5.26 22.19 23.74
C GLY A 265 5.83 21.90 22.35
N VAL A 266 6.14 22.97 21.61
CA VAL A 266 7.17 22.94 20.56
C VAL A 266 8.52 22.66 21.23
N LEU A 267 9.24 21.62 20.79
CA LEU A 267 10.66 21.44 21.11
C LEU A 267 11.46 21.68 19.81
N PRO A 268 12.39 22.66 19.79
CA PRO A 268 13.27 22.90 18.65
C PRO A 268 14.37 21.83 18.60
N LEU A 269 14.69 21.35 17.40
CA LEU A 269 15.92 20.60 17.14
C LEU A 269 17.10 21.54 17.34
N ALA A 270 17.98 21.19 18.29
CA ALA A 270 19.25 21.87 18.50
C ALA A 270 20.17 21.68 17.29
N GLN A 271 20.89 22.76 16.98
CA GLN A 271 21.95 22.85 15.97
C GLN A 271 23.20 22.08 16.37
#